data_AF-A0A202CI95-F1
#
_entry.id   AF-A0A202CI95-F1
#
_cell.length_a   1.000
_cell.length_b   1.000
_cell.length_c   1.000
_cell.angle_alpha   90.00
_cell.angle_beta   90.00
_cell.angle_gamma   90.00
#
_symmetry.space_group_name_H-M   'P 1'
#
loop_
_entity.id
_entity.type
_entity.pdbx_description
1 polymer ?
#
loop_
_entity_poly.entity_id
_entity_poly.type
_entity_poly.pdbx_seq_one_letter_code
_entity_poly.pdbx_strand_id
1 'polypeptide(L)' 'DSFGHISFDDQSMGYSHLGHIVENSVIHYALWNKALQSSDITLLAPAELQQVAWGENETFLTLKDGSMLTARLVIGAD' A
#
# COMPACT_ATOMS: atom_id res chain seq x y z
N ASP A 1 14.55 44.63 -0.90
CA ASP A 1 14.42 43.17 -0.68
C ASP A 1 12.99 42.79 -0.40
N SER A 2 12.29 42.31 -1.44
CA SER A 2 10.97 41.69 -1.30
C SER A 2 11.19 40.20 -1.06
N PHE A 3 10.86 39.74 0.15
CA PHE A 3 10.78 38.32 0.44
C PHE A 3 9.70 37.70 -0.46
N GLY A 4 10.03 36.61 -1.16
CA GLY A 4 9.11 35.92 -2.05
C GLY A 4 7.91 35.36 -1.28
N HIS A 5 6.70 35.66 -1.75
CA HIS A 5 5.44 35.16 -1.20
C HIS A 5 4.62 34.53 -2.32
N ILE A 6 4.04 33.36 -2.04
CA ILE A 6 3.13 32.66 -2.94
C ILE A 6 1.81 32.47 -2.22
N SER A 7 0.72 32.90 -2.86
CA SER A 7 -0.65 32.72 -2.40
C SER A 7 -1.51 32.25 -3.58
N PHE A 8 -2.29 31.22 -3.35
CA PHE A 8 -3.23 30.65 -4.31
C PHE A 8 -4.35 29.93 -3.56
N ASP A 9 -5.49 29.76 -4.21
CA ASP A 9 -6.64 29.03 -3.70
C ASP A 9 -7.25 28.15 -4.80
N ASP A 10 -8.17 27.28 -4.41
CA ASP A 10 -8.85 26.36 -5.33
C ASP A 10 -9.80 27.09 -6.30
N GLN A 11 -10.51 28.11 -5.80
CA GLN A 11 -11.48 28.90 -6.55
C GLN A 11 -10.84 29.61 -7.75
N SER A 12 -9.66 30.22 -7.56
CA SER A 12 -8.91 30.91 -8.62
C SER A 12 -8.40 29.95 -9.70
N MET A 13 -8.39 28.65 -9.44
CA MET A 13 -7.93 27.61 -10.37
C MET A 13 -9.05 26.68 -10.88
N GLY A 14 -10.30 26.92 -10.47
CA GLY A 14 -11.44 26.09 -10.88
C GLY A 14 -11.46 24.68 -10.27
N TYR A 15 -10.73 24.48 -9.17
CA TYR A 15 -10.74 23.22 -8.40
C TYR A 15 -11.73 23.30 -7.24
N SER A 16 -12.19 22.13 -6.78
CA SER A 16 -13.11 22.05 -5.63
C SER A 16 -12.41 22.06 -4.26
N HIS A 17 -11.12 21.71 -4.23
CA HIS A 17 -10.25 21.70 -3.06
C HIS A 17 -8.80 21.49 -3.52
N LEU A 18 -7.84 21.93 -2.71
CA LEU A 18 -6.41 21.69 -2.98
C LEU A 18 -5.96 20.28 -2.55
N GLY A 19 -6.64 19.72 -1.56
CA GLY A 19 -6.30 18.41 -1.00
C GLY A 19 -7.02 18.16 0.31
N HIS A 20 -6.64 17.06 0.96
CA HIS A 20 -7.17 16.67 2.27
C HIS A 20 -6.00 16.36 3.20
N ILE A 21 -6.12 16.81 4.46
CA ILE A 21 -5.30 16.31 5.54
C ILE A 21 -6.10 15.18 6.19
N VAL A 22 -5.57 13.96 6.15
CA VAL A 22 -6.24 12.76 6.64
C VAL A 22 -5.29 12.01 7.57
N GLU A 23 -5.82 11.49 8.68
CA GLU A 23 -5.05 10.66 9.58
C GLU A 23 -4.63 9.35 8.91
N ASN A 24 -3.35 8.98 9.04
CA ASN A 24 -2.81 7.75 8.44
C ASN A 24 -3.58 6.50 8.90
N SER A 25 -3.99 6.45 10.17
CA SER A 25 -4.77 5.35 10.75
C SER A 25 -6.10 5.16 10.04
N VAL A 26 -6.77 6.26 9.64
CA VAL A 26 -8.05 6.22 8.93
C VAL A 26 -7.86 5.65 7.52
N ILE A 27 -6.80 6.07 6.82
CA ILE A 27 -6.46 5.53 5.49
C ILE A 27 -6.17 4.03 5.58
N HIS A 28 -5.29 3.62 6.50
CA HIS A 28 -4.95 2.21 6.71
C HIS A 28 -6.17 1.36 7.04
N TYR A 29 -7.01 1.81 7.98
CA TYR A 29 -8.20 1.07 8.39
C TYR A 29 -9.20 0.92 7.24
N ALA A 30 -9.42 1.98 6.46
CA ALA A 30 -10.31 1.92 5.30
C ALA A 30 -9.80 0.93 4.24
N LEU A 31 -8.50 0.97 3.91
CA LEU A 31 -7.89 0.07 2.94
C LEU A 31 -7.87 -1.38 3.44
N TRP A 32 -7.58 -1.61 4.72
CA TRP A 32 -7.60 -2.93 5.34
C TRP A 32 -8.98 -3.57 5.27
N ASN A 33 -10.03 -2.82 5.63
CA ASN A 33 -11.41 -3.30 5.52
C ASN A 33 -11.80 -3.59 4.08
N LYS A 34 -11.35 -2.76 3.12
CA LYS A 34 -11.62 -3.02 1.71
C LYS A 34 -10.92 -4.28 1.22
N ALA A 35 -9.68 -4.52 1.65
CA ALA A 35 -8.94 -5.74 1.33
C ALA A 35 -9.64 -6.98 1.91
N LEU A 36 -10.13 -6.94 3.16
CA LEU A 36 -10.92 -8.01 3.78
C LEU A 36 -12.20 -8.36 3.00
N GLN A 37 -12.78 -7.39 2.29
CA GLN A 37 -14.01 -7.57 1.52
C GLN A 37 -13.76 -7.95 0.05
N SER A 38 -12.50 -7.99 -0.39
CA SER A 38 -12.16 -8.23 -1.79
C SER A 38 -12.00 -9.72 -2.05
N SER A 39 -12.76 -10.26 -3.01
CA SER A 39 -12.77 -11.71 -3.31
C SER A 39 -11.43 -12.25 -3.78
N ASP A 40 -10.62 -11.41 -4.42
CA ASP A 40 -9.36 -11.81 -5.05
C ASP A 40 -8.14 -11.54 -4.15
N ILE A 41 -8.37 -11.07 -2.91
CA ILE A 41 -7.32 -10.74 -1.95
C ILE A 41 -7.43 -11.69 -0.76
N THR A 42 -6.32 -12.34 -0.43
CA THR A 42 -6.18 -13.09 0.83
C THR A 42 -5.20 -12.37 1.73
N LEU A 43 -5.66 -11.98 2.92
CA LEU A 43 -4.81 -11.38 3.95
C LEU A 43 -4.24 -12.48 4.84
N LEU A 44 -2.91 -12.61 4.82
CA LEU A 44 -2.17 -13.52 5.70
C LEU A 44 -1.46 -12.69 6.76
N ALA A 45 -1.93 -12.77 8.01
CA ALA A 45 -1.37 -12.00 9.12
C ALA A 45 -1.51 -12.78 10.46
N PRO A 46 -0.41 -13.09 11.16
CA PRO A 46 0.98 -12.82 10.77
C PRO A 46 1.43 -13.72 9.60
N ALA A 47 2.31 -13.21 8.75
CA ALA A 47 2.89 -13.92 7.60
C ALA A 47 4.33 -13.45 7.35
N GLU A 48 5.16 -13.53 8.39
CA GLU A 48 6.55 -13.11 8.31
C GLU A 48 7.34 -14.00 7.34
N LEU A 49 8.08 -13.37 6.43
CA LEU A 49 8.89 -14.06 5.44
C LEU A 49 10.14 -14.66 6.08
N GLN A 50 10.41 -15.95 5.82
CA GLN A 50 11.61 -16.66 6.28
C GLN A 50 12.62 -16.82 5.15
N GLN A 51 12.17 -17.17 3.94
CA GLN A 51 13.04 -17.38 2.79
C GLN A 51 12.28 -17.11 1.49
N VAL A 52 13.04 -16.67 0.47
CA VAL A 52 12.57 -16.58 -0.92
C VAL A 52 13.52 -17.37 -1.81
N ALA A 53 12.97 -18.19 -2.70
CA ALA A 53 13.70 -18.84 -3.78
C ALA A 53 13.13 -18.39 -5.14
N TRP A 54 13.98 -17.83 -5.99
CA TRP A 54 13.62 -17.31 -7.30
C TRP A 54 13.80 -18.39 -8.35
N GLY A 55 12.69 -19.00 -8.78
CA GLY A 55 12.68 -19.90 -9.94
C GLY A 55 12.60 -19.12 -11.26
N GLU A 56 12.70 -19.85 -12.37
CA GLU A 56 12.65 -19.25 -13.72
C GLU A 56 11.27 -18.66 -14.06
N ASN A 57 10.19 -19.32 -13.59
CA ASN A 57 8.80 -18.92 -13.88
C ASN A 57 7.99 -18.51 -12.65
N GLU A 58 8.41 -18.96 -11.46
CA GLU A 58 7.71 -18.71 -10.20
C GLU A 58 8.70 -18.46 -9.06
N THR A 59 8.26 -17.68 -8.09
CA THR A 59 8.93 -17.46 -6.82
C THR A 59 8.30 -18.33 -5.75
N PHE A 60 9.13 -19.01 -4.98
CA PHE A 60 8.72 -19.79 -3.81
C PHE A 60 9.03 -18.99 -2.55
N LEU A 61 8.02 -18.79 -1.71
CA LEU A 61 8.10 -18.09 -0.43
C LEU A 61 7.92 -19.13 0.68
N THR A 62 8.83 -19.12 1.65
CA THR A 62 8.66 -19.85 2.91
C THR A 62 8.40 -18.83 4.00
N LEU A 63 7.31 -19.00 4.74
CA LEU A 63 6.97 -18.16 5.90
C LEU A 63 7.53 -18.76 7.19
N LYS A 64 7.62 -17.95 8.26
CA LYS A 64 8.17 -18.38 9.56
C LYS A 64 7.39 -19.50 10.23
N ASP A 65 6.10 -19.64 9.93
CA ASP A 65 5.26 -20.76 10.41
C ASP A 65 5.50 -22.06 9.64
N GLY A 66 6.38 -22.05 8.63
CA GLY A 66 6.71 -23.19 7.77
C GLY A 66 5.78 -23.36 6.57
N SER A 67 4.74 -22.51 6.43
CA SER A 67 3.89 -22.53 5.24
C SER A 67 4.65 -22.04 3.99
N MET A 68 4.22 -22.51 2.83
CA MET A 68 4.83 -22.19 1.54
C MET A 68 3.80 -21.58 0.60
N LEU A 69 4.22 -20.56 -0.15
CA LEU A 69 3.44 -19.90 -1.18
C LEU A 69 4.24 -19.87 -2.49
N THR A 70 3.54 -19.98 -3.62
CA THR A 70 4.10 -19.68 -4.94
C THR A 70 3.49 -18.41 -5.50
N ALA A 71 4.30 -17.61 -6.19
CA ALA A 71 3.84 -16.40 -6.83
C ALA A 71 4.59 -16.16 -8.14
N ARG A 72 3.89 -15.64 -9.15
CA ARG A 72 4.52 -15.22 -10.42
C ARG A 72 5.22 -13.86 -10.32
N LEU A 73 4.82 -13.05 -9.34
CA LEU A 73 5.38 -11.74 -9.05
C LEU A 73 5.33 -11.51 -7.55
N VAL A 74 6.43 -11.03 -6.98
CA VAL A 74 6.51 -10.59 -5.60
C VAL A 74 6.71 -9.07 -5.59
N ILE A 75 5.89 -8.37 -4.81
CA ILE A 75 5.95 -6.92 -4.65
C ILE A 75 6.34 -6.63 -3.19
N GLY A 76 7.47 -5.96 -2.99
CA GLY A 76 7.87 -5.45 -1.68
C GLY A 76 7.16 -4.13 -1.39
N ALA A 77 6.36 -4.09 -0.32
CA ALA A 77 5.60 -2.92 0.11
C ALA A 77 5.49 -2.90 1.65
N ASP A 78 6.59 -3.22 2.33
CA ASP A 78 6.74 -3.09 3.79
C ASP A 78 7.00 -1.63 4.19
#